data_AF-A0A9N9SQX9-F1
#
_entry.id   AF-A0A9N9SQX9-F1
#
_cell.length_a   1.000
_cell.length_b   1.000
_cell.length_c   1.000
_cell.angle_alpha   90.00
_cell.angle_beta   90.00
_cell.angle_gamma   90.00
#
_symmetry.space_group_name_H-M   'P 1'
#
loop_
_entity.id
_entity.type
_entity.pdbx_description
1 polymer ?
#
loop_
_entity_poly.entity_id
_entity_poly.type
_entity_poly.pdbx_seq_one_letter_code
_entity_poly.pdbx_strand_id
1 'polypeptide(L)'
;MNPLPLFLILAVVTAITTEDSPDIIPIPDGLSGKGITTRYWDCCKPSCAWVDNIDTPDQKPVNSCKLDGETVAPITDYSGCGENGTAFTCNNNQPFLINSTLSYGFAAASFTGGLDYSMCCSCMLLNFEGQLKGKQFLVQVTNSGETLYENQFDLDIPGGGVGIYPQGCMAQWNAPNTGWGDPYGGVHSEEECNELPDVLQPGCKWRFTFMEGVSNPNVTFYQVQCPKELVERSGCVL
;
A
#
# COMPACT_ATOMS: atom_id res chain seq x y z
N MET A 1 -42.61 -57.62 1.09
CA MET A 1 -42.89 -56.17 1.14
C MET A 1 -41.77 -55.52 1.94
N ASN A 2 -40.75 -54.97 1.27
CA ASN A 2 -39.68 -54.20 1.92
C ASN A 2 -40.02 -52.71 1.80
N PRO A 3 -39.90 -51.91 2.87
CA PRO A 3 -40.12 -50.48 2.78
C PRO A 3 -38.89 -49.80 2.16
N LEU A 4 -39.14 -48.87 1.25
CA LEU A 4 -38.14 -48.03 0.62
C LEU A 4 -37.74 -46.91 1.61
N PRO A 5 -36.44 -46.62 1.84
CA PRO A 5 -36.05 -45.52 2.71
C PRO A 5 -36.24 -44.19 1.97
N LEU A 6 -37.06 -43.32 2.56
CA LEU A 6 -37.27 -41.96 2.08
C LEU A 6 -36.06 -41.11 2.49
N PHE A 7 -35.15 -40.83 1.55
CA PHE A 7 -34.06 -39.88 1.75
C PHE A 7 -34.59 -38.45 1.65
N LEU A 8 -34.62 -37.74 2.78
CA LEU A 8 -34.94 -36.32 2.84
C LEU A 8 -33.69 -35.53 2.42
N ILE A 9 -33.68 -35.00 1.20
CA ILE A 9 -32.61 -34.11 0.72
C ILE A 9 -32.87 -32.71 1.30
N LEU A 10 -32.09 -32.33 2.32
CA LEU A 10 -32.10 -30.98 2.87
C LEU A 10 -31.28 -30.08 1.92
N ALA A 11 -31.95 -29.31 1.06
CA ALA A 11 -31.29 -28.30 0.24
C ALA A 11 -30.85 -27.14 1.15
N VAL A 12 -29.55 -27.09 1.46
CA VAL A 12 -28.95 -25.93 2.14
C VAL A 12 -28.83 -24.82 1.09
N VAL A 13 -29.73 -23.84 1.15
CA VAL A 13 -29.61 -22.61 0.35
C VAL A 13 -28.60 -21.72 1.07
N THR A 14 -27.34 -21.75 0.63
CA THR A 14 -26.35 -20.76 1.04
C THR A 14 -26.73 -19.43 0.39
N ALA A 15 -27.23 -18.49 1.17
CA ALA A 15 -27.39 -17.10 0.73
C ALA A 15 -26.00 -16.53 0.47
N ILE A 16 -25.66 -16.31 -0.80
CA ILE A 16 -24.45 -15.58 -1.19
C ILE A 16 -24.72 -14.11 -0.87
N THR A 17 -24.22 -13.63 0.26
CA THR A 17 -24.19 -12.20 0.54
C THR A 17 -23.11 -11.59 -0.34
N THR A 18 -23.49 -10.90 -1.40
CA THR A 18 -22.56 -10.07 -2.17
C THR A 18 -22.11 -8.93 -1.26
N GLU A 19 -20.81 -8.87 -0.93
CA GLU A 19 -20.26 -7.75 -0.17
C GLU A 19 -20.30 -6.48 -1.02
N ASP A 20 -20.76 -5.37 -0.43
CA ASP A 20 -20.77 -4.09 -1.12
C ASP A 20 -19.34 -3.68 -1.48
N SER A 21 -19.18 -3.20 -2.72
CA SER A 21 -17.93 -2.66 -3.23
C SER A 21 -18.17 -1.25 -3.77
N PRO A 22 -17.25 -0.29 -3.53
CA PRO A 22 -17.35 1.04 -4.10
C PRO A 22 -17.23 0.98 -5.62
N ASP A 23 -17.86 1.94 -6.30
CA ASP A 23 -17.67 2.13 -7.73
C ASP A 23 -16.25 2.63 -8.00
N ILE A 24 -15.48 1.85 -8.76
CA ILE A 24 -14.16 2.24 -9.23
C ILE A 24 -14.31 2.89 -10.61
N ILE A 25 -13.91 4.16 -10.73
CA ILE A 25 -14.09 4.96 -11.95
C ILE A 25 -12.76 5.01 -12.72
N PRO A 26 -12.62 4.32 -13.86
CA PRO A 26 -11.42 4.39 -14.68
C PRO A 26 -11.22 5.80 -15.27
N ILE A 27 -9.97 6.23 -15.39
CA ILE A 27 -9.61 7.44 -16.16
C ILE A 27 -9.61 7.07 -17.65
N PRO A 28 -10.41 7.73 -18.52
CA PRO A 28 -10.36 7.50 -19.96
C PRO A 28 -8.95 7.75 -20.50
N ASP A 29 -8.45 6.80 -21.31
CA ASP A 29 -7.07 6.80 -21.84
C ASP A 29 -5.98 6.89 -20.76
N GLY A 30 -6.32 6.58 -19.50
CA GLY A 30 -5.40 6.56 -18.37
C GLY A 30 -4.37 5.43 -18.50
N LEU A 31 -3.27 5.58 -17.76
CA LEU A 31 -2.16 4.64 -17.81
C LEU A 31 -2.63 3.23 -17.43
N SER A 32 -2.20 2.22 -18.18
CA SER A 32 -2.52 0.82 -17.90
C SER A 32 -1.45 -0.11 -18.43
N GLY A 33 -1.38 -1.32 -17.87
CA GLY A 33 -0.38 -2.28 -18.29
C GLY A 33 -0.27 -3.50 -17.39
N LYS A 34 0.87 -4.19 -17.54
CA LYS A 34 1.33 -5.22 -16.61
C LYS A 34 2.38 -4.61 -15.71
N GLY A 35 2.41 -5.04 -14.46
CA GLY A 35 3.39 -4.60 -13.49
C GLY A 35 3.87 -5.74 -12.61
N ILE A 36 4.97 -5.46 -11.93
CA ILE A 36 5.48 -6.28 -10.84
C ILE A 36 5.28 -5.51 -9.53
N THR A 37 5.17 -6.24 -8.42
CA THR A 37 5.11 -5.62 -7.10
C THR A 37 6.29 -6.03 -6.24
N THR A 38 6.72 -5.13 -5.35
CA THR A 38 7.42 -5.53 -4.13
C THR A 38 6.72 -4.94 -2.92
N ARG A 39 7.38 -4.87 -1.76
CA ARG A 39 6.84 -4.37 -0.51
C ARG A 39 7.94 -3.67 0.27
N TYR A 40 7.59 -2.58 0.93
CA TYR A 40 8.53 -1.85 1.79
C TYR A 40 7.79 -1.04 2.85
N TRP A 41 8.53 -0.63 3.87
CA TRP A 41 8.18 0.45 4.78
C TRP A 41 9.47 0.93 5.44
N ASP A 42 10.04 2.01 4.92
CA ASP A 42 11.30 2.60 5.40
C ASP A 42 11.09 3.79 6.34
N CYS A 43 9.83 4.18 6.54
CA CYS A 43 9.39 5.33 7.33
C CYS A 43 9.81 6.70 6.78
N CYS A 44 10.47 6.77 5.62
CA CYS A 44 10.95 8.02 5.04
C CYS A 44 9.79 8.96 4.68
N LYS A 45 10.01 10.28 4.69
CA LYS A 45 9.09 11.20 4.00
C LYS A 45 9.00 10.79 2.53
N PRO A 46 7.81 10.50 2.00
CA PRO A 46 7.66 9.97 0.65
C PRO A 46 7.95 11.06 -0.41
N SER A 47 8.40 10.67 -1.61
CA SER A 47 8.89 11.64 -2.61
C SER A 47 7.81 12.59 -3.12
N CYS A 48 6.54 12.19 -3.15
CA CYS A 48 5.43 13.07 -3.52
C CYS A 48 5.01 14.01 -2.36
N ALA A 49 5.69 13.96 -1.20
CA ALA A 49 5.54 14.94 -0.11
C ALA A 49 6.40 16.21 -0.31
N TRP A 50 7.13 16.30 -1.42
CA TRP A 50 7.90 17.49 -1.81
C TRP A 50 7.15 18.27 -2.88
N VAL A 51 6.98 19.58 -2.65
CA VAL A 51 6.27 20.46 -3.60
C VAL A 51 6.91 20.44 -4.99
N ASP A 52 8.24 20.37 -5.06
CA ASP A 52 8.97 20.38 -6.33
C ASP A 52 8.77 19.09 -7.15
N ASN A 53 8.22 18.03 -6.55
CA ASN A 53 7.99 16.74 -7.21
C ASN A 53 6.54 16.54 -7.66
N ILE A 54 5.63 17.47 -7.39
CA ILE A 54 4.22 17.33 -7.73
C ILE A 54 3.79 18.34 -8.79
N ASP A 55 2.88 17.92 -9.66
CA ASP A 55 2.17 18.79 -10.61
C ASP A 55 0.65 18.65 -10.43
N THR A 56 0.21 18.74 -9.18
CA THR A 56 -1.21 18.60 -8.82
C THR A 56 -1.97 19.92 -9.01
N PRO A 57 -3.27 19.91 -9.31
CA PRO A 57 -4.05 21.12 -9.55
C PRO A 57 -4.01 22.16 -8.42
N ASP A 58 -3.95 21.73 -7.16
CA ASP A 58 -3.92 22.62 -5.99
C ASP A 58 -2.52 22.76 -5.37
N GLN A 59 -1.49 22.18 -6.01
CA GLN A 59 -0.09 22.20 -5.57
C GLN A 59 0.12 21.71 -4.13
N LYS A 60 -0.75 20.81 -3.65
CA LYS A 60 -0.60 20.20 -2.32
C LYS A 60 0.04 18.84 -2.43
N PRO A 61 1.24 18.65 -1.86
CA PRO A 61 1.91 17.37 -1.88
C PRO A 61 1.30 16.41 -0.86
N VAL A 62 1.70 15.15 -0.92
CA VAL A 62 1.35 14.14 0.09
C VAL A 62 1.77 14.62 1.49
N ASN A 63 0.91 14.45 2.47
CA ASN A 63 1.20 14.70 3.87
C ASN A 63 2.32 13.77 4.34
N SER A 64 3.30 14.35 5.00
CA SER A 64 4.23 13.62 5.86
C SER A 64 3.91 13.94 7.32
N CYS A 65 4.33 13.09 8.24
CA CYS A 65 4.01 13.20 9.64
C CYS A 65 5.27 13.39 10.50
N LYS A 66 5.08 13.93 11.70
CA LYS A 66 6.12 14.00 12.72
C LYS A 66 6.44 12.60 13.26
N LEU A 67 7.29 12.57 14.28
CA LEU A 67 7.75 11.34 14.93
C LEU A 67 6.60 10.40 15.35
N ASP A 68 5.47 10.95 15.79
CA ASP A 68 4.28 10.17 16.18
C ASP A 68 3.60 9.43 15.01
N GLY A 69 3.91 9.80 13.76
CA GLY A 69 3.28 9.27 12.55
C GLY A 69 1.84 9.75 12.34
N GLU A 70 1.36 10.73 13.12
CA GLU A 70 -0.02 11.23 13.07
C GLU A 70 -0.10 12.73 12.84
N THR A 71 0.72 13.51 13.54
CA THR A 71 0.73 14.96 13.41
C THR A 71 1.37 15.33 12.07
N VAL A 72 0.61 15.94 11.17
CA VAL A 72 1.14 16.41 9.87
C VAL A 72 2.33 17.34 10.11
N ALA A 73 3.46 17.01 9.50
CA ALA A 73 4.68 17.80 9.54
C ALA A 73 4.58 18.99 8.58
N PRO A 74 5.24 20.13 8.87
CA PRO A 74 5.41 21.19 7.90
C PRO A 74 6.02 20.65 6.61
N ILE A 75 5.51 21.10 5.45
CA ILE A 75 5.96 20.63 4.13
C ILE A 75 7.47 20.85 3.91
N THR A 76 8.03 21.87 4.58
CA THR A 76 9.46 22.23 4.56
C THR A 76 10.35 21.32 5.41
N ASP A 77 9.79 20.49 6.29
CA ASP A 77 10.57 19.61 7.14
C ASP A 77 11.27 18.55 6.29
N TYR A 78 12.55 18.33 6.60
CA TYR A 78 13.36 17.34 5.91
C TYR A 78 12.95 15.92 6.29
N SER A 79 13.10 14.99 5.35
CA SER A 79 12.86 13.57 5.59
C SER A 79 13.70 13.07 6.76
N GLY A 80 13.10 12.36 7.70
CA GLY A 80 13.80 11.66 8.78
C GLY A 80 14.78 10.59 8.29
N CYS A 81 14.76 10.28 7.00
CA CYS A 81 15.79 9.48 6.35
C CYS A 81 17.06 10.26 5.96
N GLY A 82 17.03 11.59 6.05
CA GLY A 82 18.20 12.45 5.91
C GLY A 82 18.74 12.90 7.27
N GLU A 83 19.90 13.56 7.25
CA GLU A 83 20.48 14.13 8.47
C GLU A 83 19.54 15.18 9.09
N ASN A 84 19.26 15.04 10.39
CA ASN A 84 18.41 15.95 11.17
C ASN A 84 16.97 16.13 10.65
N GLY A 85 16.46 15.19 9.86
CA GLY A 85 15.08 15.25 9.41
C GLY A 85 14.05 14.90 10.48
N THR A 86 12.84 15.44 10.32
CA THR A 86 11.74 15.34 11.29
C THR A 86 10.41 14.91 10.68
N ALA A 87 10.39 14.67 9.36
CA ALA A 87 9.22 14.25 8.62
C ALA A 87 9.33 12.79 8.15
N PHE A 88 8.27 12.02 8.35
CA PHE A 88 8.18 10.58 8.13
C PHE A 88 6.90 10.23 7.36
N THR A 89 6.79 8.99 6.86
CA THR A 89 5.51 8.47 6.36
C THR A 89 4.48 8.45 7.49
N CYS A 90 3.23 8.86 7.18
CA CYS A 90 2.13 8.85 8.13
C CYS A 90 1.59 7.44 8.37
N ASN A 91 1.16 7.15 9.60
CA ASN A 91 0.60 5.86 10.00
C ASN A 91 -0.66 5.51 9.19
N ASN A 92 -1.42 6.50 8.74
CA ASN A 92 -2.62 6.29 7.94
C ASN A 92 -2.32 5.93 6.47
N ASN A 93 -1.06 5.90 6.04
CA ASN A 93 -0.61 5.41 4.72
C ASN A 93 -0.39 3.89 4.67
N GLN A 94 -0.87 3.17 5.69
CA GLN A 94 -0.94 1.71 5.69
C GLN A 94 -2.04 1.19 4.76
N PRO A 95 -1.93 -0.07 4.29
CA PRO A 95 -2.99 -0.71 3.53
C PRO A 95 -4.17 -1.05 4.45
N PHE A 96 -5.39 -1.00 3.91
CA PHE A 96 -6.61 -1.31 4.66
C PHE A 96 -7.65 -2.01 3.79
N LEU A 97 -8.42 -2.90 4.43
CA LEU A 97 -9.49 -3.66 3.79
C LEU A 97 -10.69 -2.76 3.47
N ILE A 98 -11.24 -2.93 2.28
CA ILE A 98 -12.58 -2.43 1.91
C ILE A 98 -13.58 -3.58 2.03
N ASN A 99 -13.24 -4.73 1.45
CA ASN A 99 -13.99 -5.98 1.57
C ASN A 99 -13.07 -7.18 1.30
N SER A 100 -13.64 -8.39 1.17
CA SER A 100 -12.87 -9.63 0.96
C SER A 100 -12.06 -9.67 -0.34
N THR A 101 -12.42 -8.86 -1.34
CA THR A 101 -11.77 -8.82 -2.65
C THR A 101 -11.06 -7.51 -2.96
N LEU A 102 -11.29 -6.44 -2.19
CA LEU A 102 -10.74 -5.11 -2.46
C LEU A 102 -10.06 -4.54 -1.20
N SER A 103 -8.85 -4.04 -1.38
CA SER A 103 -8.14 -3.23 -0.40
C SER A 103 -7.69 -1.92 -1.02
N TYR A 104 -7.49 -0.90 -0.19
CA TYR A 104 -6.93 0.39 -0.56
C TYR A 104 -5.61 0.62 0.16
N GLY A 105 -4.69 1.37 -0.44
CA GLY A 105 -3.43 1.72 0.18
C GLY A 105 -2.58 2.64 -0.69
N PHE A 106 -1.26 2.50 -0.54
CA PHE A 106 -0.28 3.40 -1.12
C PHE A 106 0.90 2.61 -1.68
N ALA A 107 1.64 3.22 -2.59
CA ALA A 107 2.84 2.61 -3.15
C ALA A 107 3.85 3.66 -3.60
N ALA A 108 5.12 3.26 -3.60
CA ALA A 108 6.08 3.85 -4.51
C ALA A 108 5.91 3.23 -5.90
N ALA A 109 5.99 4.04 -6.96
CA ALA A 109 5.87 3.53 -8.32
C ALA A 109 6.83 4.20 -9.30
N SER A 110 7.12 3.48 -10.38
CA SER A 110 7.80 4.03 -11.55
C SER A 110 7.21 3.42 -12.82
N PHE A 111 6.86 4.28 -13.79
CA PHE A 111 6.28 3.87 -15.07
C PHE A 111 7.27 3.99 -16.22
N THR A 112 8.43 4.59 -15.98
CA THR A 112 9.54 4.69 -16.92
C THR A 112 10.80 3.94 -16.48
N GLY A 113 10.80 3.44 -15.24
CA GLY A 113 12.01 2.96 -14.55
C GLY A 113 12.78 4.11 -13.90
N GLY A 114 13.39 3.84 -12.74
CA GLY A 114 14.05 4.83 -11.91
C GLY A 114 13.09 5.84 -11.29
N LEU A 115 13.59 7.03 -10.96
CA LEU A 115 12.78 8.13 -10.42
C LEU A 115 11.76 8.61 -11.45
N ASP A 116 10.50 8.58 -11.06
CA ASP A 116 9.37 9.01 -11.87
C ASP A 116 8.32 9.68 -10.97
N TYR A 117 8.23 11.00 -11.06
CA TYR A 117 7.27 11.79 -10.29
C TYR A 117 6.03 12.19 -11.11
N SER A 118 5.98 11.80 -12.39
CA SER A 118 4.92 12.24 -13.32
C SER A 118 3.52 11.78 -12.89
N MET A 119 3.48 10.72 -12.08
CA MET A 119 2.26 10.10 -11.59
C MET A 119 2.07 10.26 -10.08
N CYS A 120 2.80 11.19 -9.44
CA CYS A 120 2.57 11.52 -8.04
C CYS A 120 1.10 11.85 -7.77
N CYS A 121 0.55 11.26 -6.72
CA CYS A 121 -0.83 11.39 -6.25
C CYS A 121 -1.91 10.79 -7.17
N SER A 122 -1.53 10.18 -8.30
CA SER A 122 -2.46 9.39 -9.12
C SER A 122 -2.85 8.09 -8.42
N CYS A 123 -3.98 7.51 -8.83
CA CYS A 123 -4.44 6.21 -8.32
C CYS A 123 -4.48 5.15 -9.41
N MET A 124 -4.03 3.94 -9.05
CA MET A 124 -3.99 2.76 -9.90
C MET A 124 -4.76 1.63 -9.24
N LEU A 125 -5.66 0.97 -9.97
CA LEU A 125 -6.23 -0.29 -9.52
C LEU A 125 -5.33 -1.43 -9.97
N LEU A 126 -4.70 -2.11 -9.02
CA LEU A 126 -3.90 -3.30 -9.25
C LEU A 126 -4.79 -4.53 -9.15
N ASN A 127 -4.82 -5.36 -10.18
CA ASN A 127 -5.47 -6.66 -10.17
C ASN A 127 -4.39 -7.71 -9.99
N PHE A 128 -4.40 -8.39 -8.83
CA PHE A 128 -3.40 -9.41 -8.58
C PHE A 128 -3.56 -10.60 -9.54
N GLU A 129 -2.42 -11.15 -9.94
CA GLU A 129 -2.33 -12.37 -10.72
C GLU A 129 -1.94 -13.57 -9.83
N GLY A 130 -1.93 -14.78 -10.40
CA GLY A 130 -1.50 -15.98 -9.70
C GLY A 130 -2.43 -16.39 -8.55
N GLN A 131 -1.85 -16.67 -7.38
CA GLN A 131 -2.60 -17.15 -6.19
C GLN A 131 -3.65 -16.14 -5.72
N LEU A 132 -3.37 -14.84 -5.83
CA LEU A 132 -4.26 -13.77 -5.39
C LEU A 132 -5.27 -13.33 -6.46
N LYS A 133 -5.42 -14.11 -7.55
CA LYS A 133 -6.34 -13.78 -8.62
C LYS A 133 -7.77 -13.56 -8.09
N GLY A 134 -8.35 -12.42 -8.44
CA GLY A 134 -9.67 -12.00 -7.97
C GLY A 134 -9.62 -11.01 -6.81
N LYS A 135 -8.46 -10.81 -6.17
CA LYS A 135 -8.22 -9.70 -5.26
C LYS A 135 -7.65 -8.50 -6.01
N GLN A 136 -8.05 -7.32 -5.56
CA GLN A 136 -7.66 -6.04 -6.12
C GLN A 136 -7.08 -5.15 -5.03
N PHE A 137 -6.12 -4.32 -5.41
CA PHE A 137 -5.51 -3.32 -4.53
C PHE A 137 -5.48 -1.97 -5.23
N LEU A 138 -6.29 -1.02 -4.78
CA LEU A 138 -6.28 0.34 -5.31
C LEU A 138 -5.26 1.15 -4.52
N VAL A 139 -4.20 1.59 -5.20
CA VAL A 139 -3.11 2.34 -4.58
C VAL A 139 -3.10 3.78 -5.06
N GLN A 140 -2.78 4.70 -4.17
CA GLN A 140 -2.31 6.03 -4.55
C GLN A 140 -0.77 6.02 -4.60
N VAL A 141 -0.21 6.59 -5.66
CA VAL A 141 1.25 6.74 -5.81
C VAL A 141 1.72 7.89 -4.93
N THR A 142 2.48 7.58 -3.88
CA THR A 142 2.99 8.57 -2.92
C THR A 142 4.50 8.77 -3.01
N ASN A 143 5.20 7.83 -3.67
CA ASN A 143 6.64 7.80 -3.70
C ASN A 143 7.16 7.30 -5.06
N SER A 144 8.44 7.49 -5.31
CA SER A 144 9.19 6.86 -6.40
C SER A 144 10.61 6.53 -5.91
N GLY A 145 11.25 5.54 -6.53
CA GLY A 145 12.54 5.02 -6.09
C GLY A 145 13.56 4.92 -7.23
N GLU A 146 14.83 5.17 -6.92
CA GLU A 146 15.92 5.16 -7.91
C GLU A 146 16.14 3.78 -8.56
N THR A 147 15.82 2.71 -7.85
CA THR A 147 16.07 1.32 -8.27
C THR A 147 14.82 0.60 -8.78
N LEU A 148 13.75 1.35 -9.07
CA LEU A 148 12.52 0.76 -9.61
C LEU A 148 12.67 0.44 -11.10
N TYR A 149 12.07 -0.66 -11.52
CA TYR A 149 11.88 -0.98 -12.93
C TYR A 149 10.63 -0.31 -13.50
N GLU A 150 10.48 -0.36 -14.82
CA GLU A 150 9.27 0.08 -15.50
C GLU A 150 8.05 -0.71 -15.00
N ASN A 151 6.98 0.00 -14.64
CA ASN A 151 5.73 -0.54 -14.09
C ASN A 151 5.93 -1.36 -12.81
N GLN A 152 6.88 -0.96 -11.97
CA GLN A 152 7.05 -1.53 -10.64
C GLN A 152 6.26 -0.73 -9.60
N PHE A 153 5.57 -1.45 -8.72
CA PHE A 153 4.87 -0.90 -7.55
C PHE A 153 5.47 -1.50 -6.27
N ASP A 154 6.18 -0.70 -5.50
CA ASP A 154 6.61 -1.09 -4.16
C ASP A 154 5.51 -0.70 -3.18
N LEU A 155 4.78 -1.69 -2.68
CA LEU A 155 3.60 -1.46 -1.86
C LEU A 155 4.01 -1.00 -0.45
N ASP A 156 3.38 0.07 0.05
CA ASP A 156 3.59 0.58 1.41
C ASP A 156 2.97 -0.42 2.40
N ILE A 157 3.79 -1.27 3.00
CA ILE A 157 3.35 -2.33 3.93
C ILE A 157 4.31 -2.33 5.12
N PRO A 158 3.88 -1.91 6.33
CA PRO A 158 4.70 -2.00 7.52
C PRO A 158 5.26 -3.41 7.73
N GLY A 159 6.55 -3.50 8.04
CA GLY A 159 7.23 -4.79 8.13
C GLY A 159 7.49 -5.44 6.77
N GLY A 160 7.36 -4.71 5.65
CA GLY A 160 7.74 -5.14 4.30
C GLY A 160 9.24 -5.06 4.02
N GLY A 161 10.01 -4.45 4.92
CA GLY A 161 11.45 -4.22 4.78
C GLY A 161 11.77 -2.75 4.57
N VAL A 162 12.86 -2.28 5.17
CA VAL A 162 13.29 -0.88 5.13
C VAL A 162 14.17 -0.55 3.90
N GLY A 163 14.59 -1.57 3.16
CA GLY A 163 15.40 -1.43 1.96
C GLY A 163 16.71 -0.68 2.20
N ILE A 164 17.02 0.25 1.29
CA ILE A 164 18.25 1.04 1.30
C ILE A 164 18.27 2.16 2.35
N TYR A 165 17.13 2.50 2.97
CA TYR A 165 17.00 3.63 3.90
C TYR A 165 16.56 3.19 5.31
N PRO A 166 17.32 2.33 6.02
CA PRO A 166 16.96 1.85 7.35
C PRO A 166 16.84 2.96 8.41
N GLN A 167 17.52 4.08 8.19
CA GLN A 167 17.60 5.17 9.16
C GLN A 167 16.24 5.81 9.47
N GLY A 168 15.25 5.74 8.57
CA GLY A 168 13.92 6.32 8.80
C GLY A 168 13.21 5.64 9.97
N CYS A 169 13.01 4.33 9.89
CA CYS A 169 12.35 3.59 10.97
C CYS A 169 13.22 3.49 12.24
N MET A 170 14.55 3.51 12.10
CA MET A 170 15.44 3.65 13.25
C MET A 170 15.18 4.97 13.99
N ALA A 171 15.06 6.09 13.27
CA ALA A 171 14.81 7.39 13.86
C ALA A 171 13.38 7.52 14.41
N GLN A 172 12.37 7.01 13.67
CA GLN A 172 10.97 7.18 14.04
C GLN A 172 10.53 6.27 15.19
N TRP A 173 10.88 4.98 15.09
CA TRP A 173 10.33 3.92 15.94
C TRP A 173 11.40 3.16 16.72
N ASN A 174 12.65 3.62 16.68
CA ASN A 174 13.79 2.90 17.26
C ASN A 174 13.89 1.45 16.76
N ALA A 175 13.55 1.24 15.48
CA ALA A 175 13.64 -0.08 14.85
C ALA A 175 15.12 -0.52 14.73
N PRO A 176 15.39 -1.83 14.64
CA PRO A 176 16.72 -2.32 14.27
C PRO A 176 17.20 -1.78 12.92
N ASN A 177 18.50 -1.85 12.66
CA ASN A 177 19.09 -1.38 11.39
C ASN A 177 18.66 -2.19 10.16
N THR A 178 18.04 -3.35 10.34
CA THR A 178 17.42 -4.15 9.27
C THR A 178 15.91 -3.92 9.18
N GLY A 179 15.34 -3.03 10.00
CA GLY A 179 13.91 -2.97 10.28
C GLY A 179 13.47 -4.09 11.22
N TRP A 180 12.20 -4.49 11.16
CA TRP A 180 11.61 -5.54 12.01
C TRP A 180 11.82 -6.97 11.51
N GLY A 181 12.53 -7.15 10.41
CA GLY A 181 12.86 -8.45 9.81
C GLY A 181 14.06 -8.30 8.89
N ASP A 182 14.02 -8.96 7.73
CA ASP A 182 15.04 -8.78 6.70
C ASP A 182 14.99 -7.35 6.11
N PRO A 183 16.13 -6.72 5.76
CA PRO A 183 16.13 -5.40 5.14
C PRO A 183 15.25 -5.34 3.88
N TYR A 184 15.22 -6.41 3.10
CA TYR A 184 14.37 -6.57 1.94
C TYR A 184 13.40 -7.73 2.17
N GLY A 185 12.09 -7.43 2.21
CA GLY A 185 11.04 -8.41 2.42
C GLY A 185 10.51 -8.47 3.85
N GLY A 186 11.25 -7.92 4.82
CA GLY A 186 10.82 -7.65 6.20
C GLY A 186 10.45 -8.90 6.98
N VAL A 187 9.37 -8.84 7.74
CA VAL A 187 8.92 -9.96 8.60
C VAL A 187 8.49 -11.18 7.77
N HIS A 188 8.54 -12.36 8.37
CA HIS A 188 8.27 -13.65 7.70
C HIS A 188 6.90 -14.25 8.04
N SER A 189 6.27 -13.77 9.10
CA SER A 189 5.01 -14.32 9.62
C SER A 189 4.09 -13.22 10.15
N GLU A 190 2.80 -13.53 10.29
CA GLU A 190 1.83 -12.61 10.90
C GLU A 190 2.16 -12.36 12.38
N GLU A 191 2.69 -13.37 13.07
CA GLU A 191 3.07 -13.29 14.48
C GLU A 191 4.18 -12.27 14.72
N GLU A 192 5.15 -12.17 13.80
CA GLU A 192 6.22 -11.17 13.86
C GLU A 192 5.69 -9.73 13.70
N CYS A 193 4.47 -9.53 13.21
CA CYS A 193 3.86 -8.20 13.23
C CYS A 193 3.71 -7.63 14.64
N ASN A 194 3.75 -8.44 15.69
CA ASN A 194 3.68 -7.95 17.07
C ASN A 194 4.99 -7.29 17.55
N GLU A 195 6.08 -7.40 16.78
CA GLU A 195 7.35 -6.70 17.05
C GLU A 195 7.33 -5.24 16.53
N LEU A 196 6.34 -4.89 15.71
CA LEU A 196 6.15 -3.53 15.21
C LEU A 196 5.40 -2.67 16.25
N PRO A 197 5.56 -1.33 16.19
CA PRO A 197 4.70 -0.40 16.93
C PRO A 197 3.22 -0.75 16.73
N ASP A 198 2.43 -0.72 17.80
CA ASP A 198 1.01 -1.13 17.79
C ASP A 198 0.21 -0.48 16.65
N VAL A 199 0.50 0.79 16.36
CA VAL A 199 -0.16 1.56 15.30
C VAL A 199 0.12 1.03 13.88
N LEU A 200 1.25 0.34 13.68
CA LEU A 200 1.68 -0.22 12.39
C LEU A 200 1.33 -1.71 12.19
N GLN A 201 0.90 -2.39 13.26
CA GLN A 201 0.57 -3.80 13.18
C GLN A 201 -0.61 -4.11 12.25
N PRO A 202 -1.68 -3.29 12.14
CA PRO A 202 -2.77 -3.57 11.21
C PRO A 202 -2.30 -3.67 9.75
N GLY A 203 -1.47 -2.73 9.28
CA GLY A 203 -0.91 -2.78 7.93
C GLY A 203 0.05 -3.94 7.72
N CYS A 204 0.82 -4.31 8.75
CA CYS A 204 1.65 -5.53 8.69
C CYS A 204 0.80 -6.80 8.56
N LYS A 205 -0.23 -6.95 9.40
CA LYS A 205 -1.11 -8.12 9.40
C LYS A 205 -1.93 -8.22 8.10
N TRP A 206 -2.25 -7.10 7.46
CA TRP A 206 -2.88 -7.08 6.14
C TRP A 206 -2.10 -7.89 5.09
N ARG A 207 -0.75 -7.88 5.12
CA ARG A 207 0.09 -8.68 4.22
C ARG A 207 -0.19 -10.19 4.33
N PHE A 208 -0.43 -10.67 5.54
CA PHE A 208 -0.62 -12.10 5.77
C PHE A 208 -2.09 -12.52 5.65
N THR A 209 -3.01 -11.61 5.97
CA THR A 209 -4.46 -11.88 5.94
C THR A 209 -5.09 -11.64 4.57
N PHE A 210 -4.82 -10.49 3.93
CA PHE A 210 -5.39 -10.18 2.61
C PHE A 210 -4.53 -10.70 1.47
N MET A 211 -3.22 -10.47 1.52
CA MET A 211 -2.27 -10.98 0.50
C MET A 211 -1.80 -12.41 0.76
N GLU A 212 -2.28 -13.09 1.81
CA GLU A 212 -1.96 -14.50 2.10
C GLU A 212 -0.46 -14.79 2.20
N GLY A 213 0.35 -13.78 2.53
CA GLY A 213 1.81 -13.89 2.56
C GLY A 213 2.48 -14.08 1.19
N VAL A 214 1.74 -13.96 0.07
CA VAL A 214 2.28 -14.10 -1.28
C VAL A 214 3.34 -13.03 -1.54
N SER A 215 4.56 -13.48 -1.85
CA SER A 215 5.68 -12.58 -2.07
C SER A 215 5.68 -12.06 -3.51
N ASN A 216 5.60 -10.73 -3.66
CA ASN A 216 5.80 -9.99 -4.91
C ASN A 216 4.89 -10.48 -6.07
N PRO A 217 3.56 -10.52 -5.88
CA PRO A 217 2.64 -10.95 -6.93
C PRO A 217 2.72 -10.01 -8.15
N ASN A 218 2.66 -10.58 -9.35
CA ASN A 218 2.45 -9.79 -10.56
C ASN A 218 1.03 -9.20 -10.58
N VAL A 219 0.87 -8.11 -11.31
CA VAL A 219 -0.41 -7.40 -11.44
C VAL A 219 -0.66 -6.98 -12.89
N THR A 220 -1.94 -6.85 -13.24
CA THR A 220 -2.33 -5.87 -14.27
C THR A 220 -2.84 -4.62 -13.57
N PHE A 221 -2.65 -3.46 -14.18
CA PHE A 221 -3.10 -2.20 -13.58
C PHE A 221 -3.77 -1.28 -14.60
N TYR A 222 -4.60 -0.39 -14.10
CA TYR A 222 -5.12 0.75 -14.85
C TYR A 222 -5.42 1.92 -13.92
N GLN A 223 -5.31 3.13 -14.46
CA GLN A 223 -5.52 4.38 -13.73
C GLN A 223 -7.01 4.62 -13.45
N VAL A 224 -7.30 5.10 -12.26
CA VAL A 224 -8.64 5.37 -11.75
C VAL A 224 -8.71 6.72 -11.06
N GLN A 225 -9.90 7.29 -10.93
CA GLN A 225 -10.11 8.42 -10.04
C GLN A 225 -9.77 8.01 -8.60
N CYS A 226 -8.99 8.83 -7.90
CA CYS A 226 -8.64 8.55 -6.52
C CYS A 226 -9.88 8.56 -5.62
N PRO A 227 -10.18 7.47 -4.89
CA PRO A 227 -11.23 7.46 -3.90
C PRO A 227 -10.97 8.48 -2.80
N LYS A 228 -12.04 9.06 -2.25
CA LYS A 228 -11.98 10.07 -1.20
C LYS A 228 -11.19 9.57 0.02
N GLU A 229 -11.30 8.29 0.34
CA GLU A 229 -10.63 7.64 1.46
C GLU A 229 -9.10 7.70 1.34
N LEU A 230 -8.54 7.61 0.13
CA LEU A 230 -7.09 7.75 -0.09
C LEU A 230 -6.69 9.23 -0.07
N VAL A 231 -7.46 10.09 -0.73
CA VAL A 231 -7.19 11.55 -0.77
C VAL A 231 -7.26 12.17 0.63
N GLU A 232 -8.19 11.75 1.48
CA GLU A 232 -8.29 12.25 2.86
C GLU A 232 -7.11 11.82 3.73
N ARG A 233 -6.51 10.65 3.44
CA ARG A 233 -5.34 10.15 4.17
C ARG A 233 -4.06 10.86 3.72
N SER A 234 -3.84 10.96 2.42
CA SER A 234 -2.63 11.56 1.86
C SER A 234 -2.68 13.08 1.78
N GLY A 235 -3.86 13.69 1.73
CA GLY A 235 -4.02 15.12 1.46
C GLY A 235 -3.70 15.54 0.03
N CYS A 236 -3.47 14.59 -0.89
CA CYS A 236 -3.04 14.86 -2.25
C CYS A 236 -3.99 14.26 -3.30
N VAL A 237 -4.15 14.96 -4.43
CA VAL A 237 -4.94 14.50 -5.58
C VAL A 237 -4.31 14.99 -6.88
N LEU A 238 -4.23 14.11 -7.88
CA LEU A 238 -3.83 14.46 -9.25
C LEU A 238 -5.05 14.81 -10.11
#